data_AF-A0A7C4UQE8-F1
#
_entry.id   AF-A0A7C4UQE8-F1
#
_cell.length_a   1.000
_cell.length_b   1.000
_cell.length_c   1.000
_cell.angle_alpha   90.00
_cell.angle_beta   90.00
_cell.angle_gamma   90.00
#
_symmetry.space_group_name_H-M   'P 1'
#
loop_
_entity.id
_entity.type
_entity.pdbx_description
1 polymer ?
#
loop_
_entity_poly.entity_id
_entity_poly.type
_entity_poly.pdbx_seq_one_letter_code
_entity_poly.pdbx_strand_id
1 'polypeptide(L)' 'MSKAGRPGFSGQRVIVKVPKELLAEVDELWPRAQCTSRNEFIRRALWEKVQRVKLMMEKEAAAPCS' A
#
# COMPACT_ATOMS: atom_id res chain seq x y z
N MET A 1 -30.93 1.27 17.53
CA MET A 1 -29.61 1.88 17.80
C MET A 1 -28.55 1.11 17.02
N SER A 2 -28.19 1.61 15.84
CA SER A 2 -27.20 0.97 14.96
C SER A 2 -25.81 1.19 15.53
N LYS A 3 -25.16 0.13 16.05
CA LYS A 3 -23.74 0.18 16.40
C LYS A 3 -23.00 0.47 15.10
N ALA A 4 -22.38 1.65 15.01
CA ALA A 4 -21.48 1.99 13.92
C ALA A 4 -20.31 0.99 13.94
N GLY A 5 -20.44 -0.09 13.18
CA GLY A 5 -19.35 -1.04 12.96
C GLY A 5 -18.18 -0.25 12.36
N ARG A 6 -16.97 -0.46 12.89
CA ARG A 6 -15.76 0.10 12.29
C ARG A 6 -15.79 -0.22 10.80
N PRO A 7 -15.51 0.75 9.90
CA PRO A 7 -15.49 0.50 8.47
C PRO A 7 -14.59 -0.71 8.19
N GLY A 8 -15.23 -1.81 7.78
CA GLY A 8 -14.55 -3.06 7.49
C GLY A 8 -13.87 -2.94 6.14
N PHE A 9 -12.58 -3.20 6.08
CA PHE A 9 -11.90 -3.41 4.80
C PHE A 9 -12.32 -4.78 4.27
N SER A 10 -12.95 -4.84 3.10
CA SER A 10 -13.10 -6.09 2.36
C SER A 10 -11.73 -6.48 1.80
N GLY A 11 -11.24 -7.66 2.13
CA GLY A 11 -9.93 -8.10 1.68
C GLY A 11 -9.53 -9.46 2.23
N GLN A 12 -8.51 -10.06 1.63
CA GLN A 12 -7.92 -11.31 2.08
C GLN A 12 -6.75 -11.03 3.02
N ARG A 13 -6.65 -11.78 4.12
CA ARG A 13 -5.46 -11.79 4.97
C ARG A 13 -4.36 -12.57 4.26
N VAL A 14 -3.23 -11.93 4.03
CA VAL A 14 -2.03 -12.53 3.46
C VAL A 14 -0.87 -12.40 4.43
N ILE A 15 0.03 -13.38 4.43
CA ILE A 15 1.28 -13.35 5.18
C ILE A 15 2.40 -13.14 4.17
N VAL A 16 3.19 -12.09 4.36
CA VAL A 16 4.33 -11.77 3.50
C VAL A 16 5.60 -11.94 4.32
N LYS A 17 6.56 -12.69 3.80
CA LYS A 17 7.90 -12.78 4.37
C LYS A 17 8.75 -11.68 3.74
N VAL A 18 9.37 -10.86 4.58
CA VAL A 18 10.28 -9.78 4.17
C VAL A 18 11.58 -9.87 4.98
N PRO A 19 12.70 -9.32 4.48
CA PRO A 19 13.92 -9.16 5.27
C PRO A 19 13.64 -8.43 6.58
N LYS A 20 14.39 -8.78 7.64
CA LYS A 20 14.21 -8.21 8.98
C LYS A 20 14.49 -6.71 8.98
N GLU A 21 15.50 -6.31 8.22
CA GLU A 21 15.96 -4.93 8.07
C GLU A 21 14.87 -4.07 7.44
N LEU A 22 14.24 -4.57 6.38
CA LEU A 22 13.11 -3.90 5.74
C LEU A 22 11.91 -3.77 6.68
N LEU A 23 11.63 -4.79 7.50
CA LEU A 23 10.54 -4.71 8.47
C LEU A 23 10.83 -3.66 9.55
N ALA A 24 12.08 -3.55 10.00
CA ALA A 24 12.50 -2.56 10.98
C ALA A 24 12.35 -1.12 10.43
N GLU A 25 12.75 -0.87 9.18
CA GLU A 25 12.52 0.41 8.51
C GLU A 25 11.04 0.76 8.42
N VAL A 26 10.20 -0.22 8.04
CA VAL A 26 8.74 -0.03 8.02
C VAL A 26 8.22 0.33 9.41
N ASP A 27 8.68 -0.38 10.45
CA ASP A 27 8.31 -0.14 11.86
C ASP A 27 8.71 1.25 12.36
N GLU A 28 9.81 1.82 11.86
CA GLU A 28 10.23 3.20 12.15
C GLU A 28 9.41 4.24 11.37
N LEU A 29 9.05 3.96 10.12
CA LEU A 29 8.43 4.92 9.21
C LEU A 29 6.92 5.06 9.37
N TRP A 30 6.19 3.96 9.60
CA TRP A 30 4.72 4.03 9.69
C TRP A 30 4.18 4.99 10.77
N PRO A 31 4.77 5.12 11.99
CA PRO A 31 4.26 6.07 12.97
C PRO A 31 4.52 7.52 12.55
N ARG A 32 5.61 7.78 11.82
CA ARG A 32 5.96 9.12 11.29
C ARG A 32 5.04 9.53 10.14
N ALA A 33 4.52 8.56 9.39
CA ALA A 33 3.61 8.78 8.27
C ALA A 33 2.13 9.02 8.68
N GLN A 34 1.87 9.27 9.97
CA GLN A 34 0.53 9.48 10.53
C GLN A 34 -0.46 8.33 10.21
N CYS A 35 0.06 7.11 10.06
CA CYS A 35 -0.77 5.93 9.85
C CYS A 35 -1.20 5.35 11.21
N THR A 36 -2.41 4.81 11.28
CA THR A 36 -2.95 4.19 12.51
C THR A 36 -2.39 2.80 12.78
N SER A 37 -1.79 2.18 11.75
CA SER A 37 -1.15 0.87 11.87
C SER A 37 -0.11 0.65 10.77
N ARG A 38 0.83 -0.26 11.03
CA ARG A 38 1.75 -0.78 10.01
C ARG A 38 1.04 -1.29 8.75
N ASN A 39 -0.08 -1.99 8.91
CA ASN A 39 -0.84 -2.54 7.79
C ASN A 39 -1.46 -1.43 6.92
N GLU A 40 -1.91 -0.33 7.53
CA GLU A 40 -2.40 0.82 6.78
C GLU A 40 -1.27 1.45 5.96
N PHE A 41 -0.11 1.65 6.58
CA PHE A 41 1.07 2.19 5.90
C PHE A 41 1.49 1.32 4.70
N ILE A 42 1.59 0.00 4.89
CA ILE A 42 1.92 -0.94 3.82
C ILE A 42 0.89 -0.86 2.68
N ARG A 43 -0.41 -0.81 3.00
CA ARG A 43 -1.46 -0.69 1.98
C ARG A 43 -1.36 0.61 1.18
N ARG A 44 -1.08 1.73 1.84
CA ARG A 44 -0.88 3.03 1.18
C ARG A 44 0.33 3.01 0.25
N ALA A 45 1.48 2.54 0.73
CA ALA A 45 2.69 2.41 -0.06
C ALA A 45 2.50 1.51 -1.29
N LEU A 46 1.82 0.37 -1.11
CA LEU A 46 1.49 -0.54 -2.20
C LEU A 46 0.58 0.13 -3.24
N TRP A 47 -0.46 0.82 -2.80
CA TRP A 47 -1.37 1.54 -3.68
C TRP A 47 -0.64 2.61 -4.51
N GLU A 48 0.18 3.44 -3.86
CA GLU A 48 0.97 4.46 -4.55
C GLU A 48 1.90 3.85 -5.61
N LYS A 49 2.55 2.72 -5.29
CA LYS A 49 3.40 2.02 -6.25
C LYS A 49 2.58 1.48 -7.44
N VAL A 50 1.42 0.89 -7.18
CA VAL A 50 0.51 0.40 -8.24
C VAL A 50 0.09 1.55 -9.16
N GLN A 51 -0.29 2.71 -8.62
CA GLN A 51 -0.68 3.87 -9.41
C GLN A 51 0.47 4.39 -10.28
N ARG A 52 1.69 4.46 -9.74
CA ARG A 52 2.88 4.85 -10.53
C ARG A 52 3.17 3.88 -11.67
N VAL A 53 3.04 2.57 -11.43
CA VAL A 53 3.26 1.55 -12.46
C VAL A 53 2.20 1.64 -13.56
N LYS A 54 0.92 1.81 -13.19
CA LYS A 54 -0.17 2.01 -14.18
C LYS A 54 0.12 3.19 -15.11
N LEU A 55 0.50 4.33 -14.53
CA LEU A 55 0.82 5.53 -15.31
C LEU A 55 2.02 5.31 -16.25
N MET A 56 3.03 4.55 -15.83
CA MET A 56 4.17 4.22 -16.69
C MET A 56 3.74 3.33 -17.87
N MET A 57 2.95 2.30 -17.60
CA MET A 57 2.45 1.39 -18.65
C MET A 57 1.53 2.11 -19.65
N GLU A 58 0.67 3.03 -19.18
CA GLU A 58 -0.17 3.86 -20.05
C GLU A 58 0.67 4.78 -20.95
N LYS A 59 1.77 5.33 -20.43
CA LYS A 59 2.70 6.16 -21.22
C LYS A 59 3.44 5.34 -22.27
N GLU A 60 3.88 4.13 -21.94
CA GLU A 60 4.52 3.21 -22.88
C GLU A 60 3.53 2.78 -23.99
N ALA A 61 2.28 2.48 -23.63
CA ALA A 61 1.24 2.13 -24.60
C ALA A 61 0.82 3.30 -25.51
N ALA A 62 0.94 4.55 -25.02
CA ALA A 62 0.64 5.76 -25.78
C ALA A 62 1.82 6.28 -26.61
N ALA A 63 3.01 5.69 -26.50
CA ALA A 63 4.16 6.08 -27.31
C ALA A 63 3.97 5.56 -28.75
N PRO A 64 3.95 6.43 -29.78
CA PRO A 64 3.85 5.97 -31.16
C PRO A 64 5.08 5.13 -31.52
N CYS A 65 4.84 3.92 -32.05
CA CYS A 65 5.88 3.12 -32.68
C CYS A 65 6.53 3.98 -33.79
N SER A 66 7.80 4.32 -33.62
CA SER A 66 8.62 4.97 -34.65
C SER A 66 9.26 3.93 -35.54
#